data_AF-A0A928CXN9-F1
#
_entry.id   AF-A0A928CXN9-F1
#
_cell.length_a   1.000
_cell.length_b   1.000
_cell.length_c   1.000
_cell.angle_alpha   90.00
_cell.angle_beta   90.00
_cell.angle_gamma   90.00
#
_symmetry.space_group_name_H-M   'P 1'
#
loop_
_entity.id
_entity.type
_entity.pdbx_description
1 polymer ?
#
loop_
_entity_poly.entity_id
_entity_poly.type
_entity_poly.pdbx_seq_one_letter_code
_entity_poly.pdbx_strand_id
1 'polypeptide(L)'
;MLEITSHRNGEILNYKHGRETADALMIEVRGIADPQSRVTVNGLPALRCDREFRAEVPLKSRINTVTASAKDKFGERTQSIVLVWDKASFKRYAVRIDDNCFFMTDLARQKPARLFDHFYLKGLKALHEKYGSKFILKCFFRNDHDEAKFTIDQVPSTYRNEFEDNADWLHLAFHALAEFPDRPYQHCTEERLAHDYDMTMNELIRIAGEKACTPPTNVHWAMLPPERFHLMRERGVKILTSSGFMSNRIYVDGKVEDLKGGSCDIGFFYEQDVAHHMLAKRCFYDPDHDLFLSRSFFCFNIDTPAEIEAKIRQEDAAAAATGCEMMESVGHEQYAYPHYMNYLPDYFERLEAACRVPAELGYRPVFFQDGIFGNPAWEK
;
A
#
# COMPACT_ATOMS: atom_id res chain seq x y z
N MET A 1 9.53 27.25 -23.47
CA MET A 1 8.91 26.73 -22.23
C MET A 1 7.72 25.85 -22.60
N LEU A 2 7.58 24.68 -21.97
CA LEU A 2 6.41 23.81 -22.05
C LEU A 2 6.31 23.00 -20.75
N GLU A 3 5.16 23.05 -20.08
CA GLU A 3 4.90 22.31 -18.85
C GLU A 3 3.41 22.02 -18.70
N ILE A 4 3.03 20.78 -18.44
CA ILE A 4 1.71 20.34 -17.98
C ILE A 4 1.65 20.60 -16.47
N THR A 5 0.62 21.32 -16.03
CA THR A 5 0.49 21.79 -14.64
C THR A 5 -0.74 21.24 -13.93
N SER A 6 -1.74 20.71 -14.66
CA SER A 6 -2.94 20.14 -14.01
C SER A 6 -2.73 18.75 -13.42
N HIS A 7 -1.74 18.01 -13.91
CA HIS A 7 -1.47 16.62 -13.52
C HIS A 7 0.01 16.34 -13.37
N ARG A 8 0.32 15.36 -12.53
CA ARG A 8 1.68 14.88 -12.27
C ARG A 8 1.94 13.58 -13.04
N ASN A 9 3.18 13.37 -13.49
CA ASN A 9 3.64 12.06 -13.96
C ASN A 9 3.48 11.02 -12.83
N GLY A 10 2.67 9.99 -13.05
CA GLY A 10 2.33 8.97 -12.06
C GLY A 10 1.00 9.21 -11.31
N GLU A 11 0.24 10.26 -11.62
CA GLU A 11 -1.02 10.51 -10.93
C GLU A 11 -2.09 9.46 -11.28
N ILE A 12 -2.85 9.04 -10.26
CA ILE A 12 -3.93 8.06 -10.36
C ILE A 12 -5.26 8.81 -10.32
N LEU A 13 -6.07 8.61 -11.35
CA LEU A 13 -7.30 9.37 -11.59
C LEU A 13 -8.52 8.45 -11.67
N ASN A 14 -9.66 8.96 -11.25
CA ASN A 14 -10.96 8.27 -11.30
C ASN A 14 -12.07 9.26 -11.67
N TYR A 15 -13.33 8.84 -11.55
CA TYR A 15 -14.51 9.66 -11.87
C TYR A 15 -14.61 10.97 -11.07
N LYS A 16 -13.84 11.18 -10.00
CA LYS A 16 -13.78 12.47 -9.29
C LYS A 16 -12.87 13.50 -9.97
N HIS A 17 -12.02 13.05 -10.88
CA HIS A 17 -11.02 13.86 -11.58
C HIS A 17 -11.42 14.23 -13.01
N GLY A 18 -12.56 13.72 -13.49
CA GLY A 18 -13.01 13.88 -14.86
C GLY A 18 -14.37 13.24 -15.08
N ARG A 19 -14.83 13.19 -16.33
CA ARG A 19 -16.09 12.54 -16.69
C ARG A 19 -15.84 11.11 -17.14
N GLU A 20 -16.19 10.15 -16.30
CA GLU A 20 -16.06 8.73 -16.61
C GLU A 20 -17.21 8.23 -17.50
N THR A 21 -16.86 7.41 -18.49
CA THR A 21 -17.77 6.68 -19.38
C THR A 21 -17.35 5.21 -19.44
N ALA A 22 -18.11 4.37 -20.14
CA ALA A 22 -17.72 2.96 -20.31
C ALA A 22 -16.35 2.79 -20.99
N ASP A 23 -16.02 3.70 -21.91
CA ASP A 23 -14.87 3.61 -22.82
C ASP A 23 -13.68 4.47 -22.41
N ALA A 24 -13.90 5.54 -21.63
CA ALA A 24 -12.85 6.48 -21.25
C ALA A 24 -13.14 7.27 -19.98
N LEU A 25 -12.09 7.73 -19.30
CA LEU A 25 -12.13 8.87 -18.40
C LEU A 25 -11.72 10.13 -19.16
N MET A 26 -12.65 11.06 -19.35
CA MET A 26 -12.37 12.35 -19.98
C MET A 26 -11.81 13.31 -18.93
N ILE A 27 -10.56 13.72 -19.11
CA ILE A 27 -9.87 14.68 -18.23
C ILE A 27 -9.54 15.97 -18.96
N GLU A 28 -9.39 17.06 -18.22
CA GLU A 28 -8.88 18.31 -18.74
C GLU A 28 -7.39 18.46 -18.40
N VAL A 29 -6.54 18.47 -19.43
CA VAL A 29 -5.11 18.71 -19.29
C VAL A 29 -4.86 20.20 -19.45
N ARG A 30 -4.21 20.83 -18.46
CA ARG A 30 -3.81 22.23 -18.49
C ARG A 30 -2.30 22.35 -18.35
N GLY A 31 -1.76 23.42 -18.89
CA GLY A 31 -0.34 23.72 -18.77
C GLY A 31 0.03 25.10 -19.28
N ILE A 32 1.33 25.35 -19.32
CA ILE A 32 1.92 26.59 -19.83
C ILE A 32 2.86 26.29 -21.00
N ALA A 33 2.87 27.15 -22.01
CA ALA A 33 3.80 27.12 -23.12
C ALA A 33 4.09 28.54 -23.65
N ASP A 34 5.16 28.72 -24.42
CA ASP A 34 5.48 30.04 -24.99
C ASP A 34 4.30 30.60 -25.81
N PRO A 35 3.94 31.90 -25.70
CA PRO A 35 2.71 32.46 -26.30
C PRO A 35 2.57 32.24 -27.81
N GLN A 36 3.69 32.19 -28.54
CA GLN A 36 3.72 32.03 -30.00
C GLN A 36 3.67 30.57 -30.46
N SER A 37 3.75 29.60 -29.55
CA SER A 37 3.75 28.18 -29.91
C SER A 37 2.38 27.70 -30.42
N ARG A 38 2.36 26.71 -31.29
CA ARG A 38 1.17 25.89 -31.53
C ARG A 38 1.23 24.70 -30.58
N VAL A 39 0.22 24.55 -29.73
CA VAL A 39 0.20 23.49 -28.71
C VAL A 39 -0.79 22.40 -29.11
N THR A 40 -0.37 21.15 -29.00
CA THR A 40 -1.24 19.98 -29.08
C THR A 40 -1.07 19.11 -27.84
N VAL A 41 -2.12 18.36 -27.48
CA VAL A 41 -2.06 17.33 -26.44
C VAL A 41 -2.57 16.04 -27.06
N ASN A 42 -1.75 14.98 -27.06
CA ASN A 42 -1.99 13.73 -27.80
C ASN A 42 -2.36 13.98 -29.28
N GLY A 43 -1.71 14.98 -29.90
CA GLY A 43 -1.96 15.38 -31.29
C GLY A 43 -3.21 16.23 -31.52
N LEU A 44 -4.07 16.41 -30.51
CA LEU A 44 -5.25 17.27 -30.59
C LEU A 44 -4.86 18.73 -30.31
N PRO A 45 -5.30 19.71 -31.13
CA PRO A 45 -5.04 21.13 -30.86
C PRO A 45 -5.57 21.58 -29.49
N ALA A 46 -4.72 22.23 -28.71
CA ALA A 46 -5.11 22.79 -27.42
C ALA A 46 -5.73 24.20 -27.58
N LEU A 47 -6.72 24.52 -26.74
CA LEU A 47 -7.20 25.88 -26.56
C LEU A 47 -6.14 26.70 -25.83
N ARG A 48 -5.98 27.97 -26.18
CA ARG A 48 -4.93 28.83 -25.63
C ARG A 48 -5.43 30.18 -25.15
N CYS A 49 -4.81 30.69 -24.08
CA CYS A 49 -4.96 32.06 -23.59
C CYS A 49 -3.60 32.53 -23.07
N ASP A 50 -2.92 33.42 -23.82
CA ASP A 50 -1.52 33.81 -23.54
C ASP A 50 -0.61 32.58 -23.37
N ARG A 51 0.01 32.41 -22.19
CA ARG A 51 0.90 31.28 -21.89
C ARG A 51 0.14 30.00 -21.58
N GLU A 52 -1.13 30.08 -21.22
CA GLU A 52 -1.90 28.91 -20.80
C GLU A 52 -2.42 28.12 -22.00
N PHE A 53 -2.45 26.80 -21.86
CA PHE A 53 -3.17 25.90 -22.76
C PHE A 53 -4.07 24.96 -21.97
N ARG A 54 -5.14 24.50 -22.61
CA ARG A 54 -6.01 23.42 -22.11
C ARG A 54 -6.51 22.52 -23.24
N ALA A 55 -6.66 21.24 -22.96
CA ALA A 55 -7.23 20.26 -23.89
C ALA A 55 -7.99 19.17 -23.12
N GLU A 56 -9.12 18.70 -23.66
CA GLU A 56 -9.77 17.49 -23.16
C GLU A 56 -9.11 16.26 -23.77
N VAL A 57 -8.72 15.30 -22.92
CA VAL A 57 -8.01 14.09 -23.33
C VAL A 57 -8.74 12.86 -22.77
N PRO A 58 -9.06 11.86 -23.61
CA PRO A 58 -9.58 10.59 -23.14
C PRO A 58 -8.46 9.69 -22.61
N LEU A 59 -8.56 9.24 -21.36
CA LEU A 59 -7.80 8.09 -20.86
C LEU A 59 -8.59 6.82 -21.20
N LYS A 60 -7.99 5.90 -21.96
CA LYS A 60 -8.69 4.72 -22.51
C LYS A 60 -8.12 3.38 -22.04
N SER A 61 -6.95 3.41 -21.40
CA SER A 61 -6.24 2.23 -20.90
C SER A 61 -6.02 2.35 -19.40
N ARG A 62 -5.54 1.27 -18.77
CA ARG A 62 -5.12 1.28 -17.35
C ARG A 62 -4.07 2.35 -17.10
N ILE A 63 -3.04 2.36 -17.95
CA ILE A 63 -1.91 3.29 -17.92
C ILE A 63 -1.92 4.04 -19.26
N ASN A 64 -1.82 5.37 -19.21
CA ASN A 64 -1.95 6.24 -20.37
C ASN A 64 -0.78 7.21 -20.43
N THR A 65 -0.16 7.35 -21.59
CA THR A 65 0.79 8.43 -21.85
C THR A 65 0.03 9.65 -22.40
N VAL A 66 0.21 10.80 -21.76
CA VAL A 66 -0.27 12.09 -22.22
C VAL A 66 0.93 12.94 -22.62
N THR A 67 1.00 13.30 -23.89
CA THR A 67 2.08 14.09 -24.47
C THR A 67 1.57 15.45 -24.91
N ALA A 68 2.08 16.50 -24.29
CA ALA A 68 1.96 17.86 -24.80
C ALA A 68 3.12 18.15 -25.77
N SER A 69 2.82 18.78 -26.91
CA SER A 69 3.81 19.29 -27.86
C SER A 69 3.58 20.78 -28.10
N ALA A 70 4.64 21.58 -28.06
CA ALA A 70 4.65 23.00 -28.39
C ALA A 70 5.65 23.26 -29.52
N LYS A 71 5.12 23.71 -30.67
CA LYS A 71 5.92 24.01 -31.86
C LYS A 71 5.94 25.51 -32.16
N ASP A 72 7.13 26.08 -32.24
CA ASP A 72 7.37 27.47 -32.62
C ASP A 72 8.47 27.57 -33.71
N LYS A 73 8.94 28.79 -33.99
CA LYS A 73 10.00 29.05 -34.99
C LYS A 73 11.39 28.52 -34.59
N PHE A 74 11.59 28.18 -33.32
CA PHE A 74 12.83 27.67 -32.76
C PHE A 74 12.83 26.14 -32.61
N GLY A 75 11.71 25.47 -32.92
CA GLY A 75 11.61 24.02 -32.94
C GLY A 75 10.36 23.50 -32.24
N GLU A 76 10.40 22.22 -31.91
CA GLU A 76 9.34 21.51 -31.18
C GLU A 76 9.86 21.08 -29.82
N ARG A 77 9.06 21.31 -28.78
CA ARG A 77 9.32 20.85 -27.42
C ARG A 77 8.18 19.92 -27.03
N THR A 78 8.51 18.83 -26.36
CA THR A 78 7.52 17.85 -25.90
C THR A 78 7.70 17.57 -24.41
N GLN A 79 6.59 17.28 -23.75
CA GLN A 79 6.58 16.73 -22.40
C GLN A 79 5.55 15.60 -22.37
N SER A 80 5.95 14.46 -21.81
CA SER A 80 5.07 13.32 -21.61
C SER A 80 4.94 13.02 -20.13
N ILE A 81 3.72 12.72 -19.70
CA ILE A 81 3.40 12.21 -18.37
C ILE A 81 2.60 10.92 -18.49
N VAL A 82 2.75 10.04 -17.51
CA VAL A 82 1.97 8.82 -17.35
C VAL A 82 0.85 9.08 -16.37
N LEU A 83 -0.38 8.73 -16.74
CA LEU A 83 -1.57 8.82 -15.89
C LEU A 83 -2.24 7.46 -15.80
N VAL A 84 -2.68 7.09 -14.59
CA VAL A 84 -3.40 5.84 -14.34
C VAL A 84 -4.88 6.12 -14.22
N TRP A 85 -5.70 5.30 -14.86
CA TRP A 85 -7.15 5.32 -14.70
C TRP A 85 -7.60 4.21 -13.73
N ASP A 86 -7.98 4.60 -12.52
CA ASP A 86 -8.69 3.74 -11.55
C ASP A 86 -10.18 3.62 -11.93
N LYS A 87 -10.43 2.79 -12.95
CA LYS A 87 -11.71 2.61 -13.60
C LYS A 87 -12.79 2.11 -12.65
N ALA A 88 -13.95 2.76 -12.66
CA ALA A 88 -15.07 2.42 -11.79
C ALA A 88 -14.65 2.35 -10.31
N SER A 89 -13.88 3.35 -9.86
CA SER A 89 -13.47 3.51 -8.47
C SER A 89 -14.65 3.40 -7.51
N PHE A 90 -14.36 2.85 -6.33
CA PHE A 90 -15.29 2.71 -5.23
C PHE A 90 -14.52 2.81 -3.91
N LYS A 91 -15.21 3.24 -2.84
CA LYS A 91 -14.71 3.26 -1.48
C LYS A 91 -14.24 1.86 -1.04
N ARG A 92 -12.97 1.74 -0.65
CA ARG A 92 -12.36 0.46 -0.27
C ARG A 92 -11.29 0.58 0.80
N TYR A 93 -11.13 -0.47 1.60
CA TYR A 93 -10.12 -0.49 2.66
C TYR A 93 -9.37 -1.82 2.71
N ALA A 94 -8.14 -1.77 3.18
CA ALA A 94 -7.31 -2.94 3.47
C ALA A 94 -6.84 -2.93 4.93
N VAL A 95 -6.68 -4.13 5.49
CA VAL A 95 -6.13 -4.31 6.83
C VAL A 95 -4.89 -5.19 6.73
N ARG A 96 -3.77 -4.63 7.20
CA ARG A 96 -2.48 -5.31 7.25
C ARG A 96 -2.04 -5.44 8.69
N ILE A 97 -1.51 -6.59 9.07
CA ILE A 97 -0.90 -6.77 10.38
C ILE A 97 0.54 -7.22 10.16
N ASP A 98 1.47 -6.43 10.67
CA ASP A 98 2.91 -6.64 10.58
C ASP A 98 3.41 -7.47 11.78
N ASP A 99 4.67 -7.90 11.69
CA ASP A 99 5.43 -8.61 12.74
C ASP A 99 4.84 -9.94 13.21
N ASN A 100 4.19 -10.69 12.31
CA ASN A 100 3.58 -11.96 12.67
C ASN A 100 4.62 -13.07 12.84
N CYS A 101 4.73 -13.57 14.05
CA CYS A 101 5.53 -14.76 14.37
C CYS A 101 5.06 -15.44 15.67
N PHE A 102 4.21 -14.79 16.47
CA PHE A 102 3.75 -15.32 17.75
C PHE A 102 2.69 -16.38 17.55
N PHE A 103 1.68 -16.14 16.70
CA PHE A 103 0.68 -17.18 16.40
C PHE A 103 1.35 -18.38 15.71
N MET A 104 2.36 -18.14 14.86
CA MET A 104 3.12 -19.22 14.23
C MET A 104 3.88 -20.05 15.27
N THR A 105 4.51 -19.38 16.25
CA THR A 105 5.17 -20.04 17.39
C THR A 105 4.16 -20.88 18.18
N ASP A 106 2.97 -20.35 18.43
CA ASP A 106 1.88 -21.05 19.12
C ASP A 106 1.35 -22.24 18.33
N LEU A 107 1.12 -22.12 17.02
CA LEU A 107 0.67 -23.22 16.17
C LEU A 107 1.66 -24.40 16.20
N ALA A 108 2.96 -24.13 16.19
CA ALA A 108 3.98 -25.17 16.26
C ALA A 108 3.99 -25.90 17.61
N ARG A 109 3.73 -25.19 18.72
CA ARG A 109 3.83 -25.73 20.09
C ARG A 109 2.52 -26.30 20.60
N GLN A 110 1.45 -25.52 20.51
CA GLN A 110 0.14 -25.82 21.07
C GLN A 110 -0.63 -26.80 20.18
N LYS A 111 -0.37 -26.78 18.87
CA LYS A 111 -1.01 -27.64 17.86
C LYS A 111 -2.53 -27.75 18.04
N PRO A 112 -3.26 -26.61 18.03
CA PRO A 112 -4.71 -26.63 18.15
C PRO A 112 -5.34 -27.55 17.08
N ALA A 113 -6.49 -28.15 17.39
CA ALA A 113 -7.14 -29.10 16.49
C ALA A 113 -7.60 -28.43 15.18
N ARG A 114 -8.02 -27.17 15.25
CA ARG A 114 -8.36 -26.30 14.11
C ARG A 114 -7.55 -25.02 14.13
N LEU A 115 -7.32 -24.44 12.96
CA LEU A 115 -6.59 -23.18 12.81
C LEU A 115 -7.24 -22.06 13.65
N PHE A 116 -8.56 -21.94 13.56
CA PHE A 116 -9.35 -20.90 14.24
C PHE A 116 -9.76 -21.25 15.67
N ASP A 117 -9.21 -22.32 16.26
CA ASP A 117 -9.24 -22.49 17.72
C ASP A 117 -8.18 -21.61 18.40
N HIS A 118 -7.16 -21.16 17.67
CA HIS A 118 -6.18 -20.19 18.15
C HIS A 118 -6.84 -18.82 18.37
N PHE A 119 -6.65 -18.23 19.56
CA PHE A 119 -7.39 -17.02 19.97
C PHE A 119 -7.21 -15.84 19.01
N TYR A 120 -6.01 -15.68 18.45
CA TYR A 120 -5.67 -14.57 17.58
C TYR A 120 -6.42 -14.69 16.26
N LEU A 121 -6.28 -15.83 15.59
CA LEU A 121 -6.94 -16.13 14.32
C LEU A 121 -8.46 -16.18 14.46
N LYS A 122 -8.96 -16.68 15.61
CA LYS A 122 -10.39 -16.63 15.95
C LYS A 122 -10.93 -15.20 16.00
N GLY A 123 -10.18 -14.28 16.60
CA GLY A 123 -10.53 -12.85 16.65
C GLY A 123 -10.61 -12.23 15.25
N LEU A 124 -9.63 -12.53 14.38
CA LEU A 124 -9.66 -12.08 12.99
C LEU A 124 -10.86 -12.64 12.22
N LYS A 125 -11.14 -13.95 12.37
CA LYS A 125 -12.29 -14.60 11.74
C LYS A 125 -13.61 -13.96 12.17
N ALA A 126 -13.77 -13.62 13.46
CA ALA A 126 -14.96 -12.95 13.95
C ALA A 126 -15.17 -11.56 13.30
N LEU A 127 -14.09 -10.81 13.06
CA LEU A 127 -14.16 -9.52 12.36
C LEU A 127 -14.49 -9.69 10.87
N HIS A 128 -13.92 -10.70 10.23
CA HIS A 128 -14.29 -11.08 8.86
C HIS A 128 -15.78 -11.43 8.76
N GLU A 129 -16.29 -12.28 9.65
CA GLU A 129 -17.71 -12.69 9.66
C GLU A 129 -18.65 -11.50 9.91
N LYS A 130 -18.22 -10.52 10.72
CA LYS A 130 -19.05 -9.36 11.08
C LYS A 130 -19.03 -8.23 10.04
N TYR A 131 -17.89 -7.99 9.41
CA TYR A 131 -17.67 -6.80 8.55
C TYR A 131 -17.17 -7.12 7.14
N GLY A 132 -16.97 -8.39 6.82
CA GLY A 132 -16.35 -8.87 5.58
C GLY A 132 -14.85 -8.58 5.48
N SER A 133 -14.22 -8.07 6.55
CA SER A 133 -12.82 -7.61 6.55
C SER A 133 -11.87 -8.66 6.01
N LYS A 134 -10.86 -8.20 5.27
CA LYS A 134 -9.79 -9.04 4.73
C LYS A 134 -8.46 -8.63 5.36
N PHE A 135 -7.63 -9.61 5.67
CA PHE A 135 -6.38 -9.43 6.42
C PHE A 135 -5.19 -9.98 5.66
N ILE A 136 -4.12 -9.20 5.61
CA ILE A 136 -2.79 -9.66 5.22
C ILE A 136 -1.94 -9.72 6.48
N LEU A 137 -1.51 -10.92 6.87
CA LEU A 137 -0.59 -11.15 7.98
C LEU A 137 0.83 -11.24 7.44
N LYS A 138 1.67 -10.27 7.80
CA LYS A 138 3.05 -10.19 7.33
C LYS A 138 3.96 -10.86 8.33
N CYS A 139 4.59 -11.94 7.89
CA CYS A 139 5.27 -12.89 8.75
C CYS A 139 6.79 -12.73 8.73
N PHE A 140 7.40 -12.96 9.90
CA PHE A 140 8.83 -13.22 10.01
C PHE A 140 9.13 -14.71 9.87
N PHE A 141 10.33 -15.02 9.39
CA PHE A 141 10.84 -16.40 9.41
C PHE A 141 11.21 -16.85 10.83
N ARG A 142 11.81 -15.96 11.64
CA ARG A 142 12.31 -16.24 12.99
C ARG A 142 11.64 -15.32 14.01
N ASN A 143 11.31 -15.88 15.17
CA ASN A 143 10.83 -15.11 16.32
C ASN A 143 12.00 -14.75 17.24
N ASP A 144 12.39 -13.47 17.27
CA ASP A 144 13.50 -13.00 18.10
C ASP A 144 13.14 -12.88 19.59
N HIS A 145 11.85 -12.83 19.92
CA HIS A 145 11.34 -12.82 21.30
C HIS A 145 11.28 -14.22 21.92
N ASP A 146 11.54 -15.26 21.13
CA ASP A 146 11.49 -16.63 21.60
C ASP A 146 12.86 -17.13 22.07
N GLU A 147 12.94 -17.53 23.34
CA GLU A 147 14.17 -18.08 23.93
C GLU A 147 14.61 -19.38 23.25
N ALA A 148 13.64 -20.21 22.82
CA ALA A 148 13.92 -21.47 22.11
C ALA A 148 14.20 -21.27 20.61
N LYS A 149 14.33 -20.02 20.14
CA LYS A 149 14.70 -19.66 18.77
C LYS A 149 13.79 -20.28 17.72
N PHE A 150 12.48 -20.11 17.89
CA PHE A 150 11.48 -20.51 16.91
C PHE A 150 11.79 -19.96 15.50
N THR A 151 11.61 -20.87 14.53
CA THR A 151 11.63 -20.61 13.09
C THR A 151 10.37 -21.20 12.46
N ILE A 152 9.87 -20.56 11.41
CA ILE A 152 8.59 -20.90 10.77
C ILE A 152 8.58 -22.31 10.15
N ASP A 153 9.74 -22.89 9.86
CA ASP A 153 9.88 -24.30 9.43
C ASP A 153 9.37 -25.31 10.47
N GLN A 154 9.26 -24.91 11.75
CA GLN A 154 8.71 -25.72 12.84
C GLN A 154 7.17 -25.81 12.80
N VAL A 155 6.50 -24.96 12.02
CA VAL A 155 5.03 -24.98 11.90
C VAL A 155 4.60 -26.16 11.03
N PRO A 156 3.66 -27.01 11.49
CA PRO A 156 3.17 -28.14 10.71
C PRO A 156 2.35 -27.65 9.51
N SER A 157 2.38 -28.42 8.41
CA SER A 157 1.54 -28.16 7.22
C SER A 157 0.11 -28.69 7.36
N THR A 158 -0.30 -29.11 8.56
CA THR A 158 -1.63 -29.70 8.82
C THR A 158 -2.77 -28.70 8.63
N TYR A 159 -2.49 -27.40 8.76
CA TYR A 159 -3.48 -26.31 8.62
C TYR A 159 -3.67 -25.84 7.18
N ARG A 160 -2.92 -26.38 6.21
CA ARG A 160 -2.89 -25.90 4.83
C ARG A 160 -4.27 -25.76 4.22
N ASN A 161 -5.10 -26.79 4.32
CA ASN A 161 -6.45 -26.75 3.76
C ASN A 161 -7.32 -25.69 4.44
N GLU A 162 -7.19 -25.50 5.76
CA GLU A 162 -7.96 -24.46 6.47
C GLU A 162 -7.55 -23.05 6.03
N PHE A 163 -6.26 -22.82 5.74
CA PHE A 163 -5.83 -21.55 5.13
C PHE A 163 -6.35 -21.40 3.70
N GLU A 164 -6.20 -22.42 2.84
CA GLU A 164 -6.68 -22.37 1.45
C GLU A 164 -8.20 -22.17 1.36
N ASP A 165 -8.97 -22.77 2.28
CA ASP A 165 -10.43 -22.61 2.39
C ASP A 165 -10.85 -21.20 2.83
N ASN A 166 -9.92 -20.39 3.36
CA ASN A 166 -10.15 -19.03 3.86
C ASN A 166 -9.33 -17.98 3.08
N ALA A 167 -8.76 -18.37 1.94
CA ALA A 167 -7.92 -17.52 1.10
C ALA A 167 -8.67 -16.32 0.52
N ASP A 168 -10.00 -16.33 0.47
CA ASP A 168 -10.77 -15.17 0.00
C ASP A 168 -10.68 -13.95 0.95
N TRP A 169 -10.27 -14.15 2.21
CA TRP A 169 -10.19 -13.10 3.22
C TRP A 169 -8.92 -13.08 4.08
N LEU A 170 -8.15 -14.17 4.14
CA LEU A 170 -6.93 -14.25 4.95
C LEU A 170 -5.72 -14.63 4.10
N HIS A 171 -4.75 -13.72 3.98
CA HIS A 171 -3.49 -13.97 3.29
C HIS A 171 -2.28 -13.86 4.22
N LEU A 172 -1.24 -14.65 3.95
CA LEU A 172 0.09 -14.52 4.53
C LEU A 172 1.05 -13.88 3.53
N ALA A 173 2.00 -13.08 4.02
CA ALA A 173 3.03 -12.46 3.18
C ALA A 173 4.37 -12.34 3.91
N PHE A 174 5.45 -12.20 3.13
CA PHE A 174 6.79 -11.92 3.66
C PHE A 174 6.85 -10.58 4.40
N HIS A 175 7.54 -10.53 5.54
CA HIS A 175 7.90 -9.26 6.18
C HIS A 175 9.42 -9.01 6.21
N ALA A 176 10.14 -9.96 6.80
CA ALA A 176 11.59 -10.05 6.87
C ALA A 176 12.01 -11.42 7.39
N LEU A 177 13.32 -11.64 7.54
CA LEU A 177 13.84 -12.77 8.30
C LEU A 177 13.38 -12.74 9.77
N ALA A 178 13.47 -11.59 10.42
CA ALA A 178 13.14 -11.39 11.84
C ALA A 178 12.90 -9.90 12.12
N GLU A 179 12.47 -9.58 13.34
CA GLU A 179 12.28 -8.20 13.81
C GLU A 179 13.60 -7.45 13.93
N PHE A 180 14.66 -8.10 14.41
CA PHE A 180 15.95 -7.43 14.61
C PHE A 180 17.03 -7.92 13.63
N PRO A 181 17.94 -7.02 13.20
CA PRO A 181 17.99 -5.59 13.52
C PRO A 181 16.93 -4.77 12.76
N ASP A 182 16.67 -3.55 13.24
CA ASP A 182 15.85 -2.57 12.54
C ASP A 182 16.36 -2.34 11.11
N ARG A 183 15.44 -2.08 10.18
CA ARG A 183 15.72 -1.72 8.78
C ARG A 183 16.66 -2.73 8.08
N PRO A 184 16.37 -4.05 8.14
CA PRO A 184 17.32 -5.09 7.73
C PRO A 184 17.67 -5.04 6.24
N TYR A 185 16.79 -4.44 5.41
CA TYR A 185 16.96 -4.38 3.96
C TYR A 185 17.45 -3.04 3.43
N GLN A 186 17.68 -2.05 4.31
CA GLN A 186 18.12 -0.71 3.92
C GLN A 186 19.48 -0.71 3.19
N HIS A 187 20.39 -1.57 3.65
CA HIS A 187 21.75 -1.69 3.13
C HIS A 187 22.13 -3.14 2.80
N CYS A 188 21.14 -4.02 2.62
CA CYS A 188 21.38 -5.43 2.30
C CYS A 188 21.88 -5.64 0.87
N THR A 189 22.50 -6.79 0.59
CA THR A 189 22.76 -7.20 -0.80
C THR A 189 21.50 -7.75 -1.45
N GLU A 190 21.47 -7.78 -2.78
CA GLU A 190 20.35 -8.35 -3.55
C GLU A 190 20.15 -9.82 -3.22
N GLU A 191 21.24 -10.58 -3.09
CA GLU A 191 21.21 -12.00 -2.74
C GLU A 191 20.59 -12.23 -1.36
N ARG A 192 20.86 -11.33 -0.41
CA ARG A 192 20.30 -11.44 0.94
C ARG A 192 18.79 -11.18 0.94
N LEU A 193 18.34 -10.14 0.25
CA LEU A 193 16.90 -9.85 0.12
C LEU A 193 16.17 -11.00 -0.57
N ALA A 194 16.71 -11.47 -1.70
CA ALA A 194 16.17 -12.59 -2.47
C ALA A 194 16.09 -13.86 -1.61
N HIS A 195 17.18 -14.23 -0.94
CA HIS A 195 17.25 -15.40 -0.06
C HIS A 195 16.21 -15.33 1.06
N ASP A 196 16.17 -14.23 1.81
CA ASP A 196 15.24 -14.10 2.95
C ASP A 196 13.79 -14.12 2.49
N TYR A 197 13.47 -13.48 1.36
CA TYR A 197 12.14 -13.53 0.76
C TYR A 197 11.76 -14.96 0.39
N ASP A 198 12.59 -15.61 -0.44
CA ASP A 198 12.27 -16.90 -1.04
C ASP A 198 12.16 -17.99 0.05
N MET A 199 13.08 -17.97 1.01
CA MET A 199 13.05 -18.88 2.16
C MET A 199 11.76 -18.72 2.97
N THR A 200 11.37 -17.48 3.28
CA THR A 200 10.16 -17.22 4.08
C THR A 200 8.90 -17.58 3.30
N MET A 201 8.78 -17.14 2.04
CA MET A 201 7.60 -17.42 1.23
C MET A 201 7.43 -18.90 0.94
N ASN A 202 8.52 -19.67 0.75
CA ASN A 202 8.43 -21.12 0.57
C ASN A 202 7.82 -21.81 1.79
N GLU A 203 8.19 -21.39 3.01
CA GLU A 203 7.60 -21.93 4.23
C GLU A 203 6.14 -21.50 4.41
N LEU A 204 5.80 -20.23 4.12
CA LEU A 204 4.41 -19.76 4.13
C LEU A 204 3.55 -20.56 3.14
N ILE A 205 4.05 -20.79 1.93
CA ILE A 205 3.37 -21.62 0.92
C ILE A 205 3.25 -23.07 1.40
N ARG A 206 4.25 -23.63 2.07
CA ARG A 206 4.16 -24.99 2.65
C ARG A 206 3.04 -25.08 3.69
N ILE A 207 2.95 -24.08 4.56
CA ILE A 207 2.02 -24.04 5.71
C ILE A 207 0.59 -23.73 5.30
N ALA A 208 0.39 -22.70 4.46
CA ALA A 208 -0.91 -22.11 4.17
C ALA A 208 -1.40 -22.35 2.75
N GLY A 209 -0.51 -22.79 1.87
CA GLY A 209 -0.80 -22.95 0.45
C GLY A 209 -0.71 -21.66 -0.34
N GLU A 210 -0.45 -21.79 -1.64
CA GLU A 210 -0.20 -20.66 -2.54
C GLU A 210 -1.41 -19.72 -2.63
N LYS A 211 -2.63 -20.27 -2.59
CA LYS A 211 -3.88 -19.49 -2.63
C LYS A 211 -4.00 -18.50 -1.47
N ALA A 212 -3.49 -18.86 -0.29
CA ALA A 212 -3.55 -18.03 0.91
C ALA A 212 -2.26 -17.22 1.12
N CYS A 213 -1.41 -17.11 0.10
CA CYS A 213 -0.18 -16.33 0.14
C CYS A 213 -0.23 -15.21 -0.89
N THR A 214 0.33 -14.06 -0.55
CA THR A 214 0.41 -12.91 -1.48
C THR A 214 1.78 -12.25 -1.41
N PRO A 215 2.25 -11.62 -2.51
CA PRO A 215 3.40 -10.73 -2.45
C PRO A 215 3.18 -9.64 -1.39
N PRO A 216 4.23 -9.21 -0.68
CA PRO A 216 4.11 -8.23 0.41
C PRO A 216 3.89 -6.81 -0.11
N THR A 217 3.16 -6.00 0.65
CA THR A 217 3.01 -4.55 0.36
C THR A 217 4.11 -3.70 0.99
N ASN A 218 5.01 -4.25 1.80
CA ASN A 218 6.21 -3.58 2.30
C ASN A 218 7.20 -4.61 2.84
N VAL A 219 8.47 -4.23 2.95
CA VAL A 219 9.43 -4.95 3.80
C VAL A 219 9.42 -4.38 5.22
N HIS A 220 10.06 -5.06 6.18
CA HIS A 220 10.23 -4.52 7.54
C HIS A 220 10.86 -3.12 7.50
N TRP A 221 10.26 -2.19 8.27
CA TRP A 221 10.49 -0.74 8.23
C TRP A 221 10.21 -0.02 6.90
N ALA A 222 9.64 -0.66 5.87
CA ALA A 222 9.43 -0.02 4.56
C ALA A 222 10.70 0.69 4.01
N MET A 223 11.88 0.16 4.38
CA MET A 223 13.19 0.64 3.96
C MET A 223 13.79 -0.33 2.97
N LEU A 224 13.53 -0.06 1.70
CA LEU A 224 14.12 -0.74 0.55
C LEU A 224 14.52 0.33 -0.47
N PRO A 225 15.80 0.39 -0.88
CA PRO A 225 16.23 1.34 -1.90
C PRO A 225 15.59 1.04 -3.29
N PRO A 226 15.25 2.06 -4.10
CA PRO A 226 14.60 1.89 -5.41
C PRO A 226 15.34 0.95 -6.35
N GLU A 227 16.67 0.92 -6.30
CA GLU A 227 17.49 0.05 -7.15
C GLU A 227 17.15 -1.44 -6.96
N ARG A 228 16.57 -1.81 -5.81
CA ARG A 228 16.18 -3.19 -5.47
C ARG A 228 14.70 -3.48 -5.72
N PHE A 229 13.88 -2.51 -6.16
CA PHE A 229 12.46 -2.74 -6.43
C PHE A 229 12.23 -3.81 -7.49
N HIS A 230 13.14 -3.94 -8.47
CA HIS A 230 13.05 -4.96 -9.52
C HIS A 230 12.97 -6.38 -8.94
N LEU A 231 13.72 -6.69 -7.86
CA LEU A 231 13.67 -8.00 -7.19
C LEU A 231 12.29 -8.30 -6.61
N MET A 232 11.61 -7.27 -6.11
CA MET A 232 10.25 -7.39 -5.57
C MET A 232 9.24 -7.51 -6.71
N ARG A 233 9.42 -6.77 -7.81
CA ARG A 233 8.57 -6.87 -9.02
C ARG A 233 8.61 -8.26 -9.63
N GLU A 234 9.79 -8.85 -9.77
CA GLU A 234 9.99 -10.22 -10.27
C GLU A 234 9.25 -11.26 -9.40
N ARG A 235 9.08 -10.96 -8.10
CA ARG A 235 8.33 -11.76 -7.12
C ARG A 235 6.86 -11.35 -7.00
N GLY A 236 6.34 -10.63 -8.00
CA GLY A 236 4.93 -10.30 -8.13
C GLY A 236 4.45 -9.12 -7.28
N VAL A 237 5.33 -8.41 -6.55
CA VAL A 237 4.94 -7.20 -5.81
C VAL A 237 4.55 -6.12 -6.80
N LYS A 238 3.30 -5.65 -6.76
CA LYS A 238 2.80 -4.56 -7.61
C LYS A 238 2.60 -3.27 -6.83
N ILE A 239 2.46 -3.38 -5.52
CA ILE A 239 2.13 -2.28 -4.61
C ILE A 239 3.11 -2.24 -3.45
N LEU A 240 3.58 -1.04 -3.14
CA LEU A 240 4.29 -0.70 -1.91
C LEU A 240 3.49 0.27 -1.07
N THR A 241 3.43 0.05 0.24
CA THR A 241 2.71 0.93 1.17
C THR A 241 3.54 1.30 2.38
N SER A 242 3.37 2.54 2.82
CA SER A 242 4.03 3.05 4.01
C SER A 242 3.26 4.23 4.62
N SER A 243 3.28 4.37 5.94
CA SER A 243 2.85 5.57 6.66
C SER A 243 3.90 6.69 6.67
N GLY A 244 5.15 6.36 6.30
CA GLY A 244 6.37 7.13 6.50
C GLY A 244 6.75 8.20 5.48
N PHE A 245 6.09 8.24 4.32
CA PHE A 245 6.49 9.13 3.21
C PHE A 245 6.79 10.56 3.67
N MET A 246 6.04 11.08 4.64
CA MET A 246 6.45 12.26 5.40
C MET A 246 6.11 12.06 6.88
N SER A 247 7.13 12.13 7.73
CA SER A 247 7.00 12.03 9.18
C SER A 247 7.75 13.17 9.86
N ASN A 248 7.15 13.78 10.88
CA ASN A 248 7.86 14.70 11.77
C ASN A 248 8.65 13.94 12.85
N ARG A 249 8.67 12.61 12.81
CA ARG A 249 9.37 11.73 13.73
C ARG A 249 10.25 10.77 12.96
N ILE A 250 11.53 10.72 13.30
CA ILE A 250 12.46 9.70 12.79
C ILE A 250 12.92 8.78 13.90
N TYR A 251 13.20 7.54 13.53
CA TYR A 251 13.79 6.56 14.43
C TYR A 251 15.27 6.39 14.09
N VAL A 252 16.15 6.83 15.01
CA VAL A 252 17.61 6.74 14.92
C VAL A 252 18.10 6.00 16.16
N ASP A 253 18.75 4.85 15.97
CA ASP A 253 19.31 4.02 17.05
C ASP A 253 18.33 3.75 18.21
N GLY A 254 17.07 3.41 17.88
CA GLY A 254 16.02 3.14 18.86
C GLY A 254 15.47 4.38 19.59
N LYS A 255 15.83 5.60 19.17
CA LYS A 255 15.30 6.86 19.71
C LYS A 255 14.44 7.58 18.70
N VAL A 256 13.38 8.24 19.19
CA VAL A 256 12.50 9.10 18.39
C VAL A 256 13.05 10.53 18.43
N GLU A 257 13.32 11.11 17.27
CA GLU A 257 13.63 12.53 17.13
C GLU A 257 12.47 13.27 16.43
N ASP A 258 11.99 14.35 17.04
CA ASP A 258 10.97 15.24 16.44
C ASP A 258 11.65 16.27 15.51
N LEU A 259 11.36 16.19 14.22
CA LEU A 259 11.84 17.12 13.19
C LEU A 259 10.78 18.19 12.90
N LYS A 260 11.15 19.46 13.07
CA LYS A 260 10.26 20.61 12.81
C LYS A 260 9.82 20.77 11.34
N GLY A 261 10.48 20.10 10.40
CA GLY A 261 10.24 20.25 8.95
C GLY A 261 9.72 19.01 8.24
N GLY A 262 9.51 17.90 8.95
CA GLY A 262 9.21 16.60 8.34
C GLY A 262 10.40 15.99 7.59
N SER A 263 10.43 14.67 7.53
CA SER A 263 11.38 13.89 6.76
C SER A 263 10.70 12.69 6.10
N CYS A 264 11.24 12.27 4.98
CA CYS A 264 10.91 10.99 4.38
C CYS A 264 11.69 9.90 5.12
N ASP A 265 11.09 9.33 6.16
CA ASP A 265 11.64 8.17 6.87
C ASP A 265 10.70 6.99 6.66
N ILE A 266 11.22 5.75 6.59
CA ILE A 266 10.42 4.55 6.34
C ILE A 266 9.53 4.67 5.08
N GLY A 267 9.97 5.41 4.05
CA GLY A 267 9.23 5.71 2.83
C GLY A 267 9.93 5.28 1.54
N PHE A 268 10.69 4.18 1.58
CA PHE A 268 11.43 3.60 0.44
C PHE A 268 12.36 4.57 -0.30
N PHE A 269 13.01 5.48 0.44
CA PHE A 269 13.92 6.50 -0.12
C PHE A 269 13.31 7.42 -1.19
N TYR A 270 11.98 7.55 -1.23
CA TYR A 270 11.36 8.56 -2.07
C TYR A 270 11.66 9.96 -1.56
N GLU A 271 11.99 10.85 -2.49
CA GLU A 271 12.29 12.26 -2.23
C GLU A 271 11.07 13.04 -1.72
N GLN A 272 11.33 14.20 -1.12
CA GLN A 272 10.31 15.08 -0.53
C GLN A 272 9.18 15.45 -1.51
N ASP A 273 9.48 15.56 -2.81
CA ASP A 273 8.49 15.88 -3.84
C ASP A 273 7.41 14.79 -3.97
N VAL A 274 7.81 13.52 -4.06
CA VAL A 274 6.85 12.39 -4.07
C VAL A 274 6.14 12.30 -2.72
N ALA A 275 6.86 12.51 -1.63
CA ALA A 275 6.26 12.50 -0.30
C ALA A 275 5.17 13.57 -0.10
N HIS A 276 5.38 14.80 -0.57
CA HIS A 276 4.35 15.84 -0.57
C HIS A 276 3.16 15.46 -1.42
N HIS A 277 3.39 14.83 -2.58
CA HIS A 277 2.30 14.30 -3.39
C HIS A 277 1.52 13.21 -2.64
N MET A 278 2.21 12.26 -2.00
CA MET A 278 1.59 11.20 -1.18
C MET A 278 0.80 11.77 0.00
N LEU A 279 1.27 12.85 0.63
CA LEU A 279 0.50 13.56 1.66
C LEU A 279 -0.78 14.20 1.10
N ALA A 280 -0.75 14.73 -0.12
CA ALA A 280 -1.91 15.38 -0.72
C ALA A 280 -2.92 14.38 -1.33
N LYS A 281 -2.41 13.37 -2.05
CA LYS A 281 -3.18 12.49 -2.94
C LYS A 281 -3.28 11.05 -2.46
N ARG A 282 -2.50 10.65 -1.44
CA ARG A 282 -2.48 9.34 -0.78
C ARG A 282 -2.02 8.15 -1.61
N CYS A 283 -2.00 8.27 -2.93
CA CYS A 283 -1.51 7.24 -3.83
C CYS A 283 -0.73 7.84 -4.99
N PHE A 284 0.15 7.04 -5.58
CA PHE A 284 1.01 7.40 -6.69
C PHE A 284 1.34 6.14 -7.50
N TYR A 285 1.55 6.28 -8.78
CA TYR A 285 2.14 5.24 -9.62
C TYR A 285 3.54 5.68 -10.02
N ASP A 286 4.55 4.89 -9.68
CA ASP A 286 5.92 5.11 -10.12
C ASP A 286 6.12 4.46 -11.50
N PRO A 287 6.19 5.26 -12.58
CA PRO A 287 6.38 4.73 -13.93
C PRO A 287 7.78 4.18 -14.17
N ASP A 288 8.78 4.56 -13.37
CA ASP A 288 10.16 4.10 -13.56
C ASP A 288 10.35 2.67 -13.05
N HIS A 289 9.57 2.26 -12.04
CA HIS A 289 9.63 0.93 -11.44
C HIS A 289 8.37 0.07 -11.66
N ASP A 290 7.36 0.60 -12.36
CA ASP A 290 6.05 -0.06 -12.56
C ASP A 290 5.45 -0.52 -11.22
N LEU A 291 5.40 0.41 -10.25
CA LEU A 291 4.90 0.18 -8.90
C LEU A 291 3.82 1.18 -8.52
N PHE A 292 2.82 0.68 -7.83
CA PHE A 292 1.83 1.50 -7.15
C PHE A 292 2.29 1.78 -5.72
N LEU A 293 2.17 3.02 -5.28
CA LEU A 293 2.45 3.45 -3.92
C LEU A 293 1.16 3.89 -3.24
N SER A 294 0.92 3.44 -2.01
CA SER A 294 -0.14 3.97 -1.16
C SER A 294 0.39 4.38 0.20
N ARG A 295 -0.15 5.48 0.73
CA ARG A 295 0.11 5.89 2.09
C ARG A 295 -0.75 5.06 3.04
N SER A 296 -0.13 4.28 3.92
CA SER A 296 -0.86 3.64 5.02
C SER A 296 -1.44 4.72 5.93
N PHE A 297 -2.73 4.60 6.23
CA PHE A 297 -3.53 5.70 6.78
C PHE A 297 -3.24 5.91 8.28
N PHE A 298 -3.28 4.83 9.08
CA PHE A 298 -2.93 4.86 10.51
C PHE A 298 -2.51 3.48 11.01
N CYS A 299 -1.91 3.47 12.20
CA CYS A 299 -1.51 2.27 12.92
C CYS A 299 -2.43 2.03 14.12
N PHE A 300 -3.27 0.99 14.09
CA PHE A 300 -4.33 0.79 15.08
C PHE A 300 -3.83 0.45 16.49
N ASN A 301 -2.58 -0.01 16.66
CA ASN A 301 -1.99 -0.21 17.99
C ASN A 301 -1.39 1.07 18.60
N ILE A 302 -1.41 2.20 17.89
CA ILE A 302 -0.99 3.51 18.43
C ILE A 302 -2.20 4.27 19.03
N ASP A 303 -3.32 4.24 18.33
CA ASP A 303 -4.48 5.09 18.62
C ASP A 303 -5.57 4.33 19.39
N THR A 304 -6.28 5.00 20.29
CA THR A 304 -7.47 4.46 20.96
C THR A 304 -8.61 4.23 19.96
N PRO A 305 -9.62 3.38 20.28
CA PRO A 305 -10.76 3.17 19.38
C PRO A 305 -11.48 4.46 18.96
N ALA A 306 -11.59 5.44 19.86
CA ALA A 306 -12.21 6.74 19.56
C ALA A 306 -11.36 7.60 18.60
N GLU A 307 -10.03 7.59 18.77
CA GLU A 307 -9.11 8.28 17.86
C GLU A 307 -9.07 7.62 16.48
N ILE A 308 -9.11 6.29 16.42
CA ILE A 308 -9.24 5.53 15.16
C ILE A 308 -10.50 5.96 14.41
N GLU A 309 -11.65 5.98 15.09
CA GLU A 309 -12.90 6.41 14.48
C GLU A 309 -12.84 7.86 13.98
N ALA A 310 -12.30 8.77 14.80
CA ALA A 310 -12.14 10.17 14.41
C ALA A 310 -11.27 10.34 13.17
N LYS A 311 -10.14 9.62 13.08
CA LYS A 311 -9.25 9.63 11.93
C LYS A 311 -9.96 9.12 10.67
N ILE A 312 -10.62 7.97 10.74
CA ILE A 312 -11.31 7.37 9.59
C ILE A 312 -12.40 8.33 9.05
N ARG A 313 -13.20 8.94 9.93
CA ARG A 313 -14.22 9.92 9.52
C ARG A 313 -13.61 11.18 8.92
N GLN A 314 -12.46 11.63 9.43
CA GLN A 314 -11.73 12.76 8.86
C GLN A 314 -11.22 12.44 7.44
N GLU A 315 -10.67 11.25 7.23
CA GLU A 315 -10.16 10.84 5.92
C GLU A 315 -11.29 10.63 4.91
N ASP A 316 -12.44 10.10 5.34
CA ASP A 316 -13.63 9.99 4.49
C ASP A 316 -14.13 11.37 4.03
N ALA A 317 -14.12 12.37 4.93
CA ALA A 317 -14.46 13.74 4.58
C ALA A 317 -13.45 14.35 3.59
N ALA A 318 -12.16 14.01 3.73
CA ALA A 318 -11.10 14.47 2.84
C ALA A 318 -11.16 13.81 1.44
N ALA A 319 -11.72 12.61 1.32
CA ALA A 319 -11.81 11.84 0.06
C ALA A 319 -12.54 12.60 -1.07
N ALA A 320 -13.42 13.55 -0.73
CA ALA A 320 -14.08 14.42 -1.70
C ALA A 320 -13.11 15.40 -2.38
N ALA A 321 -12.10 15.89 -1.65
CA ALA A 321 -11.11 16.84 -2.16
C ALA A 321 -9.90 16.14 -2.79
N THR A 322 -9.47 15.01 -2.24
CA THR A 322 -8.30 14.28 -2.73
C THR A 322 -8.63 13.37 -3.91
N GLY A 323 -9.88 12.95 -4.04
CA GLY A 323 -10.31 11.92 -4.99
C GLY A 323 -9.90 10.50 -4.60
N CYS A 324 -9.15 10.32 -3.51
CA CYS A 324 -8.72 9.01 -3.02
C CYS A 324 -9.82 8.36 -2.20
N GLU A 325 -10.27 7.18 -2.62
CA GLU A 325 -11.34 6.42 -1.97
C GLU A 325 -10.80 5.15 -1.28
N MET A 326 -9.52 5.17 -0.91
CA MET A 326 -8.79 4.03 -0.41
C MET A 326 -8.20 4.34 0.96
N MET A 327 -8.28 3.38 1.87
CA MET A 327 -7.65 3.45 3.19
C MET A 327 -6.94 2.12 3.51
N GLU A 328 -5.73 2.18 4.05
CA GLU A 328 -5.06 1.00 4.61
C GLU A 328 -4.79 1.26 6.09
N SER A 329 -5.29 0.37 6.96
CA SER A 329 -4.89 0.36 8.37
C SER A 329 -3.80 -0.69 8.57
N VAL A 330 -2.77 -0.33 9.34
CA VAL A 330 -1.73 -1.25 9.79
C VAL A 330 -1.83 -1.49 11.30
N GLY A 331 -1.33 -2.61 11.79
CA GLY A 331 -0.96 -2.77 13.20
C GLY A 331 0.00 -3.94 13.34
N HIS A 332 0.33 -4.34 14.57
CA HIS A 332 1.35 -5.36 14.83
C HIS A 332 0.76 -6.48 15.68
N GLU A 333 1.07 -7.74 15.35
CA GLU A 333 0.52 -8.92 16.06
C GLU A 333 0.84 -8.88 17.56
N GLN A 334 2.08 -8.54 17.91
CA GLN A 334 2.67 -8.73 19.24
C GLN A 334 1.87 -8.03 20.35
N TYR A 335 1.23 -6.91 20.02
CA TYR A 335 0.39 -6.14 20.93
C TYR A 335 -0.85 -6.90 21.42
N ALA A 336 -1.21 -8.03 20.78
CA ALA A 336 -2.31 -8.90 21.21
C ALA A 336 -1.92 -9.89 22.34
N TYR A 337 -0.63 -9.98 22.72
CA TYR A 337 -0.12 -11.03 23.59
C TYR A 337 0.30 -10.50 24.97
N PRO A 338 -0.25 -11.02 26.09
CA PRO A 338 0.04 -10.53 27.45
C PRO A 338 1.51 -10.53 27.87
N HIS A 339 2.34 -11.37 27.25
CA HIS A 339 3.77 -11.46 27.55
C HIS A 339 4.63 -10.46 26.76
N TYR A 340 4.06 -9.77 25.77
CA TYR A 340 4.76 -8.73 25.04
C TYR A 340 4.82 -7.46 25.87
N MET A 341 5.98 -6.78 25.87
CA MET A 341 6.22 -5.62 26.74
C MET A 341 5.23 -4.46 26.49
N ASN A 342 4.69 -4.33 25.28
CA ASN A 342 3.73 -3.31 24.89
C ASN A 342 2.31 -3.88 24.69
N TYR A 343 1.96 -4.98 25.37
CA TYR A 343 0.63 -5.59 25.31
C TYR A 343 -0.51 -4.58 25.47
N LEU A 344 -1.53 -4.68 24.62
CA LEU A 344 -2.75 -3.90 24.68
C LEU A 344 -3.94 -4.81 25.02
N PRO A 345 -4.55 -4.70 26.22
CA PRO A 345 -5.71 -5.51 26.57
C PRO A 345 -6.94 -5.22 25.69
N ASP A 346 -6.99 -4.07 25.04
CA ASP A 346 -8.02 -3.62 24.11
C ASP A 346 -7.64 -3.81 22.63
N TYR A 347 -6.64 -4.66 22.33
CA TYR A 347 -6.13 -4.88 20.96
C TYR A 347 -7.25 -5.17 19.95
N PHE A 348 -8.14 -6.10 20.27
CA PHE A 348 -9.24 -6.47 19.37
C PHE A 348 -10.32 -5.38 19.27
N GLU A 349 -10.49 -4.52 20.28
CA GLU A 349 -11.40 -3.38 20.20
C GLU A 349 -10.86 -2.31 19.22
N ARG A 350 -9.54 -2.09 19.23
CA ARG A 350 -8.86 -1.20 18.28
C ARG A 350 -8.95 -1.73 16.85
N LEU A 351 -8.66 -3.02 16.66
CA LEU A 351 -8.79 -3.67 15.36
C LEU A 351 -10.25 -3.69 14.89
N GLU A 352 -11.21 -3.89 15.79
CA GLU A 352 -12.64 -3.78 15.48
C GLU A 352 -12.99 -2.38 15.01
N ALA A 353 -12.53 -1.31 15.67
CA ALA A 353 -12.77 0.06 15.21
C ALA A 353 -12.22 0.30 13.79
N ALA A 354 -11.03 -0.23 13.49
CA ALA A 354 -10.42 -0.15 12.16
C ALA A 354 -11.21 -0.91 11.07
N CYS A 355 -12.02 -1.90 11.44
CA CYS A 355 -12.86 -2.68 10.51
C CYS A 355 -14.30 -2.12 10.41
N ARG A 356 -14.89 -1.83 11.56
CA ARG A 356 -16.28 -1.40 11.73
C ARG A 356 -16.54 -0.06 11.08
N VAL A 357 -15.71 0.95 11.37
CA VAL A 357 -15.98 2.33 10.94
C VAL A 357 -15.93 2.48 9.42
N PRO A 358 -14.94 1.92 8.68
CA PRO A 358 -14.97 1.95 7.22
C PRO A 358 -16.18 1.19 6.65
N ALA A 359 -16.55 0.05 7.25
CA ALA A 359 -17.73 -0.70 6.82
C ALA A 359 -19.03 0.11 6.98
N GLU A 360 -19.21 0.81 8.11
CA GLU A 360 -20.34 1.72 8.35
C GLU A 360 -20.38 2.89 7.34
N LEU A 361 -19.21 3.33 6.85
CA LEU A 361 -19.08 4.40 5.84
C LEU A 361 -19.19 3.88 4.39
N GLY A 362 -19.46 2.59 4.20
CA GLY A 362 -19.64 1.96 2.89
C GLY A 362 -18.34 1.60 2.17
N TYR A 363 -17.20 1.56 2.86
CA TYR A 363 -15.95 1.05 2.30
C TYR A 363 -15.99 -0.47 2.22
N ARG A 364 -15.56 -1.01 1.08
CA ARG A 364 -15.49 -2.45 0.84
C ARG A 364 -14.09 -2.99 1.20
N PRO A 365 -14.00 -4.12 1.91
CA PRO A 365 -12.71 -4.73 2.23
C PRO A 365 -12.10 -5.39 0.99
N VAL A 366 -10.81 -5.16 0.77
CA VAL A 366 -10.05 -5.65 -0.39
C VAL A 366 -8.64 -6.06 0.00
N PHE A 367 -7.99 -6.87 -0.83
CA PHE A 367 -6.53 -6.98 -0.81
C PHE A 367 -5.97 -5.93 -1.75
N PHE A 368 -5.06 -5.08 -1.27
CA PHE A 368 -4.49 -4.05 -2.14
C PHE A 368 -3.76 -4.64 -3.34
N GLN A 369 -3.11 -5.81 -3.20
CA GLN A 369 -2.35 -6.47 -4.28
C GLN A 369 -3.18 -6.83 -5.53
N ASP A 370 -4.52 -6.86 -5.42
CA ASP A 370 -5.41 -7.15 -6.54
C ASP A 370 -5.63 -5.89 -7.40
N GLY A 371 -5.49 -5.97 -8.72
CA GLY A 371 -5.77 -4.87 -9.63
C GLY A 371 -5.06 -3.54 -9.29
N ILE A 372 -5.84 -2.46 -9.16
CA ILE A 372 -5.36 -1.16 -8.64
C ILE A 372 -5.87 -1.00 -7.20
N PHE A 373 -5.04 -1.34 -6.22
CA PHE A 373 -5.36 -1.25 -4.78
C PHE A 373 -6.69 -1.93 -4.43
N GLY A 374 -6.89 -3.17 -4.89
CA GLY A 374 -8.11 -3.94 -4.70
C GLY A 374 -9.22 -3.68 -5.71
N ASN A 375 -8.99 -2.85 -6.73
CA ASN A 375 -9.94 -2.65 -7.82
C ASN A 375 -9.60 -3.53 -9.04
N PRO A 376 -10.37 -4.61 -9.31
CA PRO A 376 -10.10 -5.55 -10.41
C PRO A 376 -10.68 -5.09 -11.76
N ALA A 377 -11.10 -3.83 -11.92
CA ALA A 377 -11.78 -3.36 -13.14
C ALA A 377 -10.98 -3.57 -14.44
N TRP A 378 -9.65 -3.70 -14.35
CA TRP A 378 -8.75 -3.96 -15.48
C TRP A 378 -8.33 -5.42 -15.63
N GLU A 379 -8.77 -6.31 -14.75
CA GLU A 379 -8.42 -7.74 -14.74
C GLU A 379 -9.53 -8.62 -15.33
N LYS A 380 -10.61 -8.00 -15.83
CA LYS A 380 -11.80 -8.66 -16.38
C LYS A 380 -11.73 -8.90 -17.88
#